data_AF-A0A1Y2NXA4-F1
#
_entry.id   AF-A0A1Y2NXA4-F1
#
_cell.length_a   1.000
_cell.length_b   1.000
_cell.length_c   1.000
_cell.angle_alpha   90.00
_cell.angle_beta   90.00
_cell.angle_gamma   90.00
#
_symmetry.space_group_name_H-M   'P 1'
#
loop_
_entity.id
_entity.type
_entity.pdbx_description
1 polymer ?
#
loop_
_entity_poly.entity_id
_entity_poly.type
_entity_poly.pdbx_seq_one_letter_code
_entity_poly.pdbx_strand_id
1 'polypeptide(L)'
;MTNIVRPARKFIVSSVSSDAHMWNLVFLQLLLEEHGGEVRNLGACVPDQVIIDECRKARPDVLVLSTVNGHGHIDGLRLIKKIRSEPDLKDLRVVIGGKLGVRGAENVQFIEGLAEGGFDGVFESEGGLRNFQEFLGLSGRPAPRALPRPRPPVRVPGTEAPAAREAGEDREAMGVRVAREAREAYEAHKAREAHEDRMAEALA
;
A
#
# COMPACT_ATOMS: atom_id res chain seq x y z
N MET A 1 -22.18 8.68 -32.31
CA MET A 1 -20.96 8.79 -31.47
C MET A 1 -20.76 7.45 -30.78
N THR A 2 -19.85 6.63 -31.28
CA THR A 2 -19.57 5.30 -30.71
C THR A 2 -18.80 5.51 -29.41
N ASN A 3 -19.36 5.06 -28.29
CA ASN A 3 -18.73 5.19 -26.98
C ASN A 3 -17.56 4.19 -26.91
N ILE A 4 -16.33 4.67 -27.09
CA ILE A 4 -15.12 3.83 -26.98
C ILE A 4 -14.88 3.60 -25.49
N VAL A 5 -15.31 2.44 -24.98
CA VAL A 5 -14.97 1.99 -23.63
C VAL A 5 -13.48 1.63 -23.64
N ARG A 6 -12.65 2.43 -22.97
CA ARG A 6 -11.25 2.07 -22.77
C ARG A 6 -11.17 0.89 -21.79
N PRO A 7 -10.31 -0.11 -22.04
CA PRO A 7 -10.10 -1.18 -21.07
C PRO A 7 -9.57 -0.62 -19.76
N ALA A 8 -9.99 -1.22 -18.63
CA ALA A 8 -9.51 -0.87 -17.30
C ALA A 8 -7.99 -1.06 -17.21
N ARG A 9 -7.29 -0.10 -16.57
CA ARG A 9 -5.85 -0.22 -16.34
C ARG A 9 -5.60 -1.29 -15.29
N LYS A 10 -4.68 -2.21 -15.57
CA LYS A 10 -4.33 -3.33 -14.68
C LYS A 10 -3.16 -2.97 -13.78
N PHE A 11 -3.32 -3.25 -12.50
CA PHE A 11 -2.32 -2.98 -11.48
C PHE A 11 -1.96 -4.26 -10.73
N ILE A 12 -0.69 -4.41 -10.40
CA ILE A 12 -0.26 -5.26 -9.29
C ILE A 12 0.17 -4.35 -8.14
N VAL A 13 -0.30 -4.66 -6.93
CA VAL A 13 0.08 -3.99 -5.69
C VAL A 13 0.78 -5.00 -4.78
N SER A 14 1.93 -4.62 -4.22
CA SER A 14 2.69 -5.45 -3.27
C SER A 14 3.52 -4.56 -2.35
N SER A 15 3.94 -5.10 -1.20
CA SER A 15 5.11 -4.54 -0.50
C SER A 15 6.41 -5.22 -0.96
N VAL A 16 7.54 -4.77 -0.40
CA VAL A 16 8.82 -5.48 -0.50
C VAL A 16 8.89 -6.64 0.49
N SER A 17 9.80 -7.59 0.25
CA SER A 17 9.87 -8.85 1.02
C SER A 17 10.09 -8.68 2.53
N SER A 18 10.70 -7.58 2.97
CA SER A 18 10.92 -7.29 4.40
C SER A 18 9.78 -6.51 5.08
N ASP A 19 8.73 -6.14 4.35
CA ASP A 19 7.72 -5.21 4.84
C ASP A 19 6.37 -5.87 5.06
N ALA A 20 5.98 -6.01 6.33
CA ALA A 20 4.74 -6.65 6.78
C ALA A 20 3.52 -5.70 6.84
N HIS A 21 3.70 -4.41 6.55
CA HIS A 21 2.59 -3.48 6.57
C HIS A 21 1.61 -3.76 5.43
N MET A 22 0.32 -3.83 5.77
CA MET A 22 -0.74 -4.22 4.84
C MET A 22 -1.79 -3.12 4.60
N TRP A 23 -1.98 -2.20 5.54
CA TRP A 23 -3.01 -1.16 5.42
C TRP A 23 -2.77 -0.20 4.26
N ASN A 24 -1.50 0.15 4.01
CA ASN A 24 -1.06 0.87 2.82
C ASN A 24 -1.48 0.15 1.53
N LEU A 25 -1.38 -1.18 1.48
CA LEU A 25 -1.74 -1.96 0.30
C LEU A 25 -3.26 -2.00 0.07
N VAL A 26 -4.04 -2.18 1.15
CA VAL A 26 -5.50 -2.11 1.08
C VAL A 26 -5.96 -0.73 0.64
N PHE A 27 -5.36 0.33 1.19
CA PHE A 27 -5.64 1.70 0.79
C PHE A 27 -5.36 1.95 -0.70
N LEU A 28 -4.18 1.55 -1.19
CA LEU A 28 -3.82 1.71 -2.60
C LEU A 28 -4.74 0.91 -3.53
N GLN A 29 -5.13 -0.30 -3.14
CA GLN A 29 -6.10 -1.07 -3.90
C GLN A 29 -7.42 -0.32 -4.03
N LEU A 30 -8.00 0.14 -2.91
CA LEU A 30 -9.24 0.89 -2.92
C LEU A 30 -9.14 2.15 -3.80
N LEU A 31 -8.06 2.92 -3.63
CA LEU A 31 -7.80 4.12 -4.42
C LEU A 31 -7.77 3.83 -5.93
N LEU A 32 -7.02 2.81 -6.36
CA LEU A 32 -6.87 2.46 -7.76
C LEU A 32 -8.18 1.89 -8.35
N GLU A 33 -8.89 1.05 -7.60
CA GLU A 33 -10.19 0.52 -8.00
C GLU A 33 -11.25 1.62 -8.12
N GLU A 34 -11.24 2.62 -7.23
CA GLU A 34 -12.16 3.76 -7.26
C GLU A 34 -11.99 4.61 -8.53
N HIS A 35 -10.78 4.61 -9.11
CA HIS A 35 -10.46 5.26 -10.37
C HIS A 35 -10.60 4.32 -11.59
N GLY A 36 -11.28 3.18 -11.43
CA GLY A 36 -11.59 2.24 -12.51
C GLY A 36 -10.46 1.28 -12.88
N GLY A 37 -9.45 1.13 -12.02
CA GLY A 37 -8.39 0.15 -12.18
C GLY A 37 -8.82 -1.28 -11.81
N GLU A 38 -8.25 -2.28 -12.48
CA GLU A 38 -8.30 -3.68 -12.07
C GLU A 38 -7.05 -3.96 -11.22
N VAL A 39 -7.23 -4.24 -9.94
CA VAL A 39 -6.09 -4.39 -9.01
C VAL A 39 -5.94 -5.83 -8.56
N ARG A 40 -4.72 -6.36 -8.71
CA ARG A 40 -4.29 -7.59 -8.07
C ARG A 40 -3.32 -7.29 -6.94
N ASN A 41 -3.81 -7.38 -5.72
CA ASN A 41 -3.02 -7.16 -4.51
C ASN A 41 -2.37 -8.48 -4.05
N LEU A 42 -1.04 -8.55 -4.08
CA LEU A 42 -0.27 -9.73 -3.67
C LEU A 42 -0.05 -9.78 -2.16
N GLY A 43 -0.34 -8.69 -1.44
CA GLY A 43 -0.13 -8.58 -0.01
C GLY A 43 1.29 -8.17 0.37
N ALA A 44 1.61 -8.44 1.64
CA ALA A 44 2.85 -8.00 2.28
C ALA A 44 3.90 -9.13 2.30
N CYS A 45 5.18 -8.78 2.49
CA CYS A 45 6.31 -9.71 2.58
C CYS A 45 6.43 -10.67 1.38
N VAL A 46 6.02 -10.24 0.18
CA VAL A 46 6.03 -11.10 -1.00
C VAL A 46 7.46 -11.27 -1.52
N PRO A 47 7.93 -12.52 -1.76
CA PRO A 47 9.25 -12.74 -2.35
C PRO A 47 9.35 -12.17 -3.77
N ASP A 48 10.50 -11.60 -4.13
CA ASP A 48 10.74 -11.00 -5.45
C ASP A 48 10.29 -11.88 -6.62
N GLN A 49 10.64 -13.17 -6.58
CA GLN A 49 10.34 -14.09 -7.67
C GLN A 49 8.83 -14.26 -7.86
N VAL A 50 8.06 -14.26 -6.76
CA VAL A 50 6.59 -14.30 -6.83
C VAL A 50 6.07 -13.04 -7.49
N ILE A 51 6.59 -11.85 -7.15
CA ILE A 51 6.19 -10.59 -7.79
C ILE A 51 6.47 -10.65 -9.30
N ILE A 52 7.67 -11.09 -9.70
CA ILE A 52 8.09 -11.22 -11.10
C ILE A 52 7.17 -12.19 -11.86
N ASP A 53 6.92 -13.38 -11.29
CA ASP A 53 6.07 -14.39 -11.91
C ASP A 53 4.63 -13.92 -12.05
N GLU A 54 4.11 -13.18 -11.07
CA GLU A 54 2.76 -12.61 -11.16
C GLU A 54 2.67 -11.47 -12.16
N CYS A 55 3.72 -10.66 -12.31
CA CYS A 55 3.80 -9.65 -13.39
C CYS A 55 3.77 -10.33 -14.77
N ARG A 56 4.47 -11.45 -14.95
CA ARG A 56 4.43 -12.22 -16.20
C ARG A 56 3.05 -12.79 -16.51
N LYS A 57 2.40 -13.38 -15.51
CA LYS A 57 1.07 -14.01 -15.66
C LYS A 57 -0.02 -12.98 -15.92
N ALA A 58 -0.04 -11.89 -15.15
CA ALA A 58 -1.13 -10.92 -15.21
C ALA A 58 -0.92 -9.82 -16.26
N ARG A 59 0.33 -9.59 -16.70
CA ARG A 59 0.73 -8.52 -17.62
C ARG A 59 0.12 -7.17 -17.21
N PRO A 60 0.40 -6.67 -15.98
CA PRO A 60 -0.17 -5.42 -15.53
C PRO A 60 0.39 -4.24 -16.34
N ASP A 61 -0.37 -3.16 -16.41
CA ASP A 61 0.13 -1.90 -16.95
C ASP A 61 1.09 -1.21 -15.98
N VAL A 62 0.88 -1.40 -14.66
CA VAL A 62 1.71 -0.82 -13.60
C VAL A 62 1.91 -1.80 -12.43
N LEU A 63 3.15 -1.98 -12.00
CA LEU A 63 3.49 -2.55 -10.70
C LEU A 63 3.69 -1.42 -9.67
N VAL A 64 2.92 -1.45 -8.59
CA VAL A 64 2.95 -0.48 -7.50
C VAL A 64 3.52 -1.17 -6.25
N LEU A 65 4.71 -0.73 -5.83
CA LEU A 65 5.34 -1.16 -4.59
C LEU A 65 5.09 -0.14 -3.49
N SER A 66 4.59 -0.59 -2.35
CA SER A 66 4.43 0.26 -1.17
C SER A 66 5.20 -0.29 0.00
N THR A 67 6.03 0.54 0.60
CA THR A 67 6.85 0.18 1.75
C THR A 67 6.93 1.32 2.74
N VAL A 68 6.75 0.99 4.01
CA VAL A 68 6.79 1.94 5.13
C VAL A 68 7.72 1.49 6.26
N ASN A 69 8.39 0.34 6.12
CA ASN A 69 9.35 -0.16 7.09
C ASN A 69 10.71 0.56 7.08
N GLY A 70 10.94 1.49 6.15
CA GLY A 70 12.20 2.23 6.01
C GLY A 70 13.32 1.52 5.24
N HIS A 71 13.08 0.32 4.69
CA HIS A 71 14.05 -0.45 3.90
C HIS A 71 13.78 -0.38 2.38
N GLY A 72 12.87 0.50 1.96
CA GLY A 72 12.47 0.62 0.56
C GLY A 72 13.63 0.90 -0.40
N HIS A 73 14.64 1.66 0.01
CA HIS A 73 15.83 1.90 -0.79
C HIS A 73 16.69 0.65 -1.02
N ILE A 74 16.77 -0.26 -0.05
CA ILE A 74 17.58 -1.49 -0.15
C ILE A 74 16.81 -2.53 -0.96
N ASP A 75 15.61 -2.87 -0.51
CA ASP A 75 14.83 -3.94 -1.11
C ASP A 75 14.21 -3.54 -2.45
N GLY A 76 13.79 -2.28 -2.56
CA GLY A 76 13.31 -1.73 -3.82
C GLY A 76 14.39 -1.75 -4.89
N LEU A 77 15.62 -1.29 -4.57
CA LEU A 77 16.73 -1.29 -5.52
C LEU A 77 17.13 -2.71 -5.96
N ARG A 78 17.12 -3.66 -5.01
CA ARG A 78 17.35 -5.08 -5.31
C ARG A 78 16.27 -5.64 -6.26
N LEU A 79 14.99 -5.38 -5.98
CA LEU A 79 13.89 -5.91 -6.77
C LEU A 79 13.83 -5.28 -8.17
N ILE A 80 13.98 -3.96 -8.29
CA ILE A 80 13.91 -3.29 -9.60
C ILE A 80 15.03 -3.74 -10.53
N LYS A 81 16.25 -3.93 -10.01
CA LYS A 81 17.37 -4.47 -10.80
C LYS A 81 17.06 -5.86 -11.36
N LYS A 82 16.42 -6.72 -10.56
CA LYS A 82 15.96 -8.04 -11.04
C LYS A 82 14.90 -7.88 -12.13
N ILE A 83 13.86 -7.08 -11.91
CA ILE A 83 12.82 -6.83 -12.92
C ILE A 83 13.41 -6.32 -14.23
N ARG A 84 14.33 -5.35 -14.18
CA ARG A 84 14.97 -4.78 -15.39
C ARG A 84 15.93 -5.74 -16.08
N SER A 85 16.44 -6.76 -15.38
CA SER A 85 17.21 -7.84 -16.00
C SER A 85 16.36 -8.83 -16.78
N GLU A 86 15.04 -8.85 -16.57
CA GLU A 86 14.11 -9.72 -17.30
C GLU A 86 13.68 -9.07 -18.63
N PRO A 87 14.04 -9.65 -19.81
CA PRO A 87 13.79 -9.01 -21.10
C PRO A 87 12.29 -8.75 -21.40
N ASP A 88 11.40 -9.59 -20.86
CA ASP A 88 9.96 -9.50 -21.04
C ASP A 88 9.26 -8.51 -20.09
N LEU A 89 9.97 -8.02 -19.06
CA LEU A 89 9.48 -7.04 -18.09
C LEU A 89 10.24 -5.71 -18.13
N LYS A 90 11.26 -5.56 -18.98
CA LYS A 90 12.10 -4.35 -19.06
C LYS A 90 11.27 -3.06 -19.21
N ASP A 91 10.17 -3.11 -19.97
CA ASP A 91 9.30 -1.98 -20.28
C ASP A 91 8.08 -1.88 -19.34
N LEU A 92 7.94 -2.78 -18.36
CA LEU A 92 6.87 -2.72 -17.36
C LEU A 92 7.03 -1.43 -16.55
N ARG A 93 5.95 -0.65 -16.40
CA ARG A 93 5.96 0.51 -15.53
C ARG A 93 5.99 0.07 -14.07
N VAL A 94 7.01 0.47 -13.32
CA VAL A 94 7.19 0.12 -11.91
C VAL A 94 7.36 1.38 -11.10
N VAL A 95 6.56 1.51 -10.05
CA VAL A 95 6.63 2.63 -9.10
C VAL A 95 6.78 2.15 -7.68
N ILE A 96 7.40 2.96 -6.83
CA ILE A 96 7.56 2.70 -5.40
C ILE A 96 7.22 3.92 -4.56
N GLY A 97 6.61 3.72 -3.39
CA GLY A 97 6.37 4.82 -2.46
C GLY A 97 6.15 4.41 -1.02
N GLY A 98 6.05 5.42 -0.15
CA GLY A 98 5.88 5.30 1.30
C GLY A 98 7.07 5.88 2.07
N LYS A 99 7.57 5.16 3.08
CA LYS A 99 8.75 5.53 3.89
C LYS A 99 9.95 4.70 3.43
N LEU A 100 10.75 5.28 2.54
CA LEU A 100 11.80 4.55 1.81
C LEU A 100 13.13 4.45 2.57
N GLY A 101 13.30 5.26 3.61
CA GLY A 101 14.45 5.26 4.52
C GLY A 101 14.06 5.58 5.96
N VAL A 102 14.98 5.35 6.89
CA VAL A 102 14.80 5.64 8.32
C VAL A 102 15.41 6.99 8.76
N ARG A 103 16.12 7.69 7.87
CA ARG A 103 16.96 8.86 8.21
C ARG A 103 16.32 10.22 7.91
N GLY A 104 15.00 10.27 7.71
CA GLY A 104 14.28 11.52 7.49
C GLY A 104 14.77 12.26 6.24
N ALA A 105 15.21 13.52 6.39
CA ALA A 105 15.60 14.39 5.28
C ALA A 105 16.79 13.86 4.44
N GLU A 106 17.64 13.00 5.00
CA GLU A 106 18.75 12.37 4.25
C GLU A 106 18.27 11.32 3.23
N ASN A 107 16.99 10.95 3.26
CA ASN A 107 16.45 9.94 2.34
C ASN A 107 16.36 10.41 0.88
N VAL A 108 16.52 11.71 0.60
CA VAL A 108 16.48 12.26 -0.77
C VAL A 108 17.47 11.54 -1.71
N GLN A 109 18.65 11.16 -1.20
CA GLN A 109 19.65 10.41 -1.98
C GLN A 109 19.15 9.01 -2.40
N PHE A 110 18.22 8.43 -1.64
CA PHE A 110 17.62 7.15 -2.00
C PHE A 110 16.63 7.28 -3.16
N ILE A 111 15.98 8.43 -3.32
CA ILE A 111 15.06 8.69 -4.43
C ILE A 111 15.81 8.62 -5.75
N GLU A 112 16.95 9.31 -5.85
CA GLU A 112 17.80 9.31 -7.04
C GLU A 112 18.29 7.89 -7.34
N GLY A 113 18.82 7.17 -6.34
CA GLY A 113 19.31 5.82 -6.53
C GLY A 113 18.22 4.82 -6.96
N LEU A 114 16.97 4.98 -6.51
CA LEU A 114 15.85 4.17 -6.95
C LEU A 114 15.42 4.51 -8.39
N ALA A 115 15.36 5.80 -8.74
CA ALA A 115 15.05 6.24 -10.10
C ALA A 115 16.11 5.74 -11.10
N GLU A 116 17.40 5.95 -10.81
CA GLU A 116 18.52 5.44 -11.61
C GLU A 116 18.54 3.90 -11.68
N GLY A 117 18.07 3.23 -10.61
CA GLY A 117 17.89 1.79 -10.56
C GLY A 117 16.80 1.25 -11.50
N GLY A 118 15.96 2.12 -12.05
CA GLY A 118 14.98 1.80 -13.08
C GLY A 118 13.52 1.93 -12.64
N PHE A 119 13.23 2.55 -11.50
CA PHE A 119 11.84 2.91 -11.16
C PHE A 119 11.36 4.05 -12.05
N ASP A 120 10.14 3.94 -12.56
CA ASP A 120 9.49 4.99 -13.36
C ASP A 120 8.93 6.13 -12.50
N GLY A 121 8.73 5.86 -11.21
CA GLY A 121 8.23 6.83 -10.24
C GLY A 121 8.56 6.42 -8.80
N VAL A 122 9.07 7.38 -8.03
CA VAL A 122 9.45 7.21 -6.63
C VAL A 122 8.74 8.27 -5.80
N PHE A 123 7.92 7.85 -4.83
CA PHE A 123 7.01 8.74 -4.10
C PHE A 123 7.25 8.65 -2.58
N GLU A 124 8.06 9.57 -2.05
CA GLU A 124 8.42 9.61 -0.64
C GLU A 124 7.60 10.64 0.16
N SER A 125 7.19 10.25 1.37
CA SER A 125 6.64 11.10 2.46
C SER A 125 5.55 12.13 2.06
N GLU A 126 5.47 13.27 2.75
CA GLU A 126 4.37 14.25 2.61
C GLU A 126 4.20 14.70 1.16
N GLY A 127 2.98 14.54 0.64
CA GLY A 127 2.67 14.84 -0.77
C GLY A 127 2.93 13.70 -1.76
N GLY A 128 3.61 12.62 -1.34
CA GLY A 128 3.89 11.45 -2.19
C GLY A 128 2.64 10.84 -2.81
N LEU A 129 1.53 10.78 -2.06
CA LEU A 129 0.24 10.30 -2.57
C LEU A 129 -0.30 11.17 -3.72
N ARG A 130 -0.25 12.49 -3.57
CA ARG A 130 -0.71 13.42 -4.61
C ARG A 130 0.14 13.29 -5.87
N ASN A 131 1.46 13.24 -5.72
CA ASN A 131 2.39 13.07 -6.84
C ASN A 131 2.16 11.72 -7.54
N PHE A 132 1.88 10.65 -6.78
CA PHE A 132 1.51 9.34 -7.32
C PHE A 132 0.21 9.40 -8.14
N GLN A 133 -0.83 10.07 -7.63
CA GLN A 133 -2.09 10.26 -8.34
C GLN A 133 -1.90 11.07 -9.62
N GLU A 134 -1.13 12.15 -9.57
CA GLU A 134 -0.81 12.99 -10.74
C GLU A 134 -0.02 12.18 -11.77
N PHE A 135 1.01 11.44 -11.34
CA PHE A 135 1.81 10.59 -12.20
C PHE A 135 0.98 9.52 -12.93
N LEU A 136 -0.01 8.94 -12.24
CA LEU A 136 -0.92 7.96 -12.85
C LEU A 136 -2.08 8.59 -13.63
N GLY A 137 -2.25 9.92 -13.57
CA GLY A 137 -3.37 10.61 -14.19
C GLY A 137 -4.72 10.30 -13.54
N LEU A 138 -4.74 10.12 -12.21
CA LEU A 138 -5.95 9.82 -11.42
C LEU A 138 -6.75 11.10 -11.09
N SER A 139 -6.71 12.11 -11.97
CA SER A 139 -7.23 13.47 -11.74
C SER A 139 -8.76 13.62 -11.94
N GLY A 140 -9.50 12.52 -12.00
CA GLY A 140 -10.93 12.49 -12.32
C GLY A 140 -11.82 12.18 -11.12
N ARG A 141 -13.11 12.50 -11.21
CA ARG A 141 -14.10 12.06 -10.22
C ARG A 141 -14.10 10.52 -10.15
N PRO A 142 -14.05 9.91 -8.96
CA PRO A 142 -14.11 8.46 -8.82
C PRO A 142 -15.32 7.88 -9.58
N ALA A 143 -15.09 6.77 -10.26
CA ALA A 143 -16.16 6.11 -11.00
C ALA A 143 -17.21 5.63 -9.99
N PRO A 144 -18.52 5.88 -10.22
CA PRO A 144 -19.55 5.35 -9.34
C PRO A 144 -19.45 3.83 -9.33
N ARG A 145 -19.03 3.27 -8.19
CA ARG A 145 -18.96 1.83 -7.99
C ARG A 145 -20.38 1.29 -7.99
N ALA A 146 -20.72 0.45 -8.97
CA ALA A 146 -21.84 -0.47 -8.79
C ALA A 146 -21.44 -1.42 -7.65
N LEU A 147 -22.04 -1.25 -6.48
CA LEU A 147 -21.86 -2.22 -5.40
C LEU A 147 -22.21 -3.61 -5.95
N PRO A 148 -21.34 -4.63 -5.76
CA PRO A 148 -21.72 -5.98 -6.11
C PRO A 148 -23.02 -6.30 -5.38
N ARG A 149 -24.03 -6.78 -6.11
CA ARG A 149 -25.29 -7.22 -5.49
C ARG A 149 -24.94 -8.18 -4.36
N PRO A 150 -25.52 -8.03 -3.16
CA PRO A 150 -25.24 -8.96 -2.07
C PRO A 150 -25.48 -10.37 -2.61
N ARG A 151 -24.46 -11.23 -2.51
CA ARG A 151 -24.63 -12.63 -2.88
C ARG A 151 -25.75 -13.18 -2.00
N PRO A 152 -26.74 -13.89 -2.55
CA PRO A 152 -27.72 -14.58 -1.72
C PRO A 152 -26.96 -15.48 -0.73
N PRO A 153 -27.41 -15.55 0.53
CA PRO A 153 -26.73 -16.35 1.54
C PRO A 153 -26.55 -17.77 1.03
N VAL A 154 -25.32 -18.27 1.06
CA VAL A 154 -25.02 -19.67 0.73
C VAL A 154 -25.71 -20.52 1.79
N ARG A 155 -26.75 -21.25 1.41
CA ARG A 155 -27.45 -22.16 2.31
C ARG A 155 -26.57 -23.40 2.51
N VAL A 156 -25.85 -23.44 3.63
CA VAL A 156 -25.10 -24.63 4.06
C VAL A 156 -26.13 -25.65 4.57
N PRO A 157 -26.23 -26.86 4.01
CA PRO A 157 -27.15 -27.88 4.53
C PRO A 157 -26.72 -28.29 5.95
N GLY A 158 -27.62 -28.16 6.93
CA GLY A 158 -27.40 -28.64 8.31
C GLY A 158 -27.03 -27.58 9.36
N THR A 159 -26.95 -26.29 9.01
CA THR A 159 -26.75 -25.22 10.00
C THR A 159 -28.02 -24.40 10.19
N GLU A 160 -28.94 -24.89 11.02
CA GLU A 160 -29.92 -24.00 11.66
C GLU A 160 -29.19 -23.27 12.78
N ALA A 161 -28.98 -21.95 12.61
CA ALA A 161 -28.41 -21.12 13.64
C ALA A 161 -29.44 -20.98 14.78
N PRO A 162 -29.08 -21.19 16.06
CA PRO A 162 -29.95 -20.81 17.16
C PRO A 162 -30.13 -19.29 17.15
N ALA A 163 -31.33 -18.84 17.52
CA ALA A 163 -31.74 -17.44 17.50
C ALA A 163 -30.68 -16.52 18.13
N ALA A 164 -30.28 -15.50 17.37
CA ALA A 164 -29.33 -14.49 17.79
C ALA A 164 -29.84 -13.79 19.06
N ARG A 165 -29.16 -14.00 20.18
CA ARG A 165 -29.26 -13.12 21.34
C ARG A 165 -28.36 -11.91 21.10
N GLU A 166 -28.88 -10.75 21.45
CA GLU A 166 -28.29 -9.42 21.34
C GLU A 166 -26.86 -9.40 21.92
N ALA A 167 -25.87 -9.17 21.07
CA ALA A 167 -24.46 -8.97 21.44
C ALA A 167 -23.90 -7.70 20.75
N GLY A 168 -24.76 -6.69 20.59
CA GLY A 168 -24.45 -5.44 19.89
C GLY A 168 -23.67 -4.44 20.75
N GLU A 169 -23.94 -4.39 22.06
CA GLU A 169 -23.43 -3.32 22.93
C GLU A 169 -21.97 -3.52 23.37
N ASP A 170 -21.48 -4.76 23.49
CA ASP A 170 -20.14 -5.04 23.99
C ASP A 170 -19.00 -4.78 22.98
N ARG A 171 -19.30 -4.84 21.67
CA ARG A 171 -18.27 -4.67 20.63
C ARG A 171 -17.88 -3.21 20.41
N GLU A 172 -18.84 -2.30 20.51
CA GLU A 172 -18.60 -0.86 20.39
C GLU A 172 -17.81 -0.35 21.62
N ALA A 173 -18.18 -0.80 22.83
CA ALA A 173 -17.46 -0.51 24.06
C ALA A 173 -16.01 -1.03 24.04
N MET A 174 -15.77 -2.23 23.47
CA MET A 174 -14.41 -2.75 23.27
C MET A 174 -13.59 -1.89 22.30
N GLY A 175 -14.18 -1.48 21.17
CA GLY A 175 -13.52 -0.64 20.19
C GLY A 175 -13.09 0.72 20.74
N VAL A 176 -13.96 1.35 21.53
CA VAL A 176 -13.66 2.63 22.20
C VAL A 176 -12.54 2.49 23.23
N ARG A 177 -12.48 1.39 24.00
CA ARG A 177 -11.40 1.14 24.96
C ARG A 177 -10.05 0.95 24.27
N VAL A 178 -9.99 0.13 23.22
CA VAL A 178 -8.76 -0.14 22.47
C VAL A 178 -8.22 1.14 21.80
N ALA A 179 -9.10 1.96 21.24
CA ALA A 179 -8.71 3.24 20.65
C ALA A 179 -8.14 4.23 21.69
N ARG A 180 -8.69 4.23 22.91
CA ARG A 180 -8.18 5.06 24.01
C ARG A 180 -6.81 4.61 24.49
N GLU A 181 -6.62 3.31 24.71
CA GLU A 181 -5.34 2.72 25.13
C GLU A 181 -4.24 2.96 24.10
N ALA A 182 -4.54 2.83 22.81
CA ALA A 182 -3.58 3.12 21.74
C ALA A 182 -3.15 4.59 21.71
N ARG A 183 -4.08 5.52 21.99
CA ARG A 183 -3.79 6.95 22.05
C ARG A 183 -2.93 7.30 23.27
N GLU A 184 -3.22 6.72 24.43
CA GLU A 184 -2.43 6.91 25.65
C GLU A 184 -1.00 6.37 25.48
N ALA A 185 -0.84 5.20 24.86
CA ALA A 185 0.48 4.63 24.57
C ALA A 185 1.30 5.52 23.61
N TYR A 186 0.65 6.09 22.59
CA TYR A 186 1.30 6.99 21.64
C TYR A 186 1.75 8.30 22.29
N GLU A 187 0.91 8.94 23.11
CA GLU A 187 1.29 10.17 23.81
C GLU A 187 2.39 9.91 24.85
N ALA A 188 2.38 8.76 25.52
CA ALA A 188 3.45 8.37 26.44
C ALA A 188 4.79 8.14 25.72
N HIS A 189 4.78 7.57 24.51
CA HIS A 189 5.99 7.44 23.68
C HIS A 189 6.52 8.81 23.29
N LYS A 190 5.65 9.69 22.78
CA LYS A 190 6.03 11.03 22.33
C LYS A 190 6.58 11.89 23.47
N ALA A 191 6.03 11.74 24.68
CA ALA A 191 6.52 12.43 25.87
C ALA A 191 7.90 11.94 26.32
N ARG A 192 8.22 10.66 26.11
CA ARG A 192 9.55 10.09 26.40
C ARG A 192 10.60 10.59 25.41
N GLU A 193 10.31 10.57 24.12
CA GLU A 193 11.19 11.15 23.09
C GLU A 193 11.47 12.63 23.38
N ALA A 194 10.42 13.43 23.66
CA ALA A 194 10.58 14.85 23.98
C ALA A 194 11.31 15.12 25.31
N HIS A 195 11.41 14.14 26.21
CA HIS A 195 12.20 14.23 27.43
C HIS A 195 13.67 13.86 27.16
N GLU A 196 13.90 12.82 26.37
CA GLU A 196 15.24 12.40 25.94
C GLU A 196 15.93 13.49 25.10
N ASP A 197 15.21 14.14 24.18
CA ASP A 197 15.72 15.25 23.38
C ASP A 197 16.10 16.45 24.25
N ARG A 198 15.27 16.80 25.24
CA ARG A 198 15.57 17.88 26.21
C ARG A 198 16.76 17.56 27.11
N MET A 199 16.97 16.29 27.44
CA MET A 199 18.14 15.86 28.20
C MET A 199 19.42 15.88 27.34
N ALA A 200 19.31 15.53 26.06
CA ALA A 200 20.43 15.62 25.12
C ALA A 200 20.86 17.07 24.86
N GLU A 201 19.90 18.01 24.74
CA GLU A 201 20.18 19.45 24.60
C GLU A 201 20.79 20.06 25.88
N ALA A 202 20.41 19.60 27.07
CA ALA A 202 20.96 20.11 28.33
C ALA A 202 22.39 19.59 28.64
N LEU A 203 22.85 18.56 27.92
CA LEU A 203 24.18 17.97 28.07
C LEU A 203 25.16 18.40 26.95
N ALA A 204 24.71 19.22 26.00
CA ALA A 204 25.51 19.84 24.93
C ALA A 204 25.89 21.29 25.28
#